data_AF-A0A2M7LJS7-F1
#
_entry.id   AF-A0A2M7LJS7-F1
#
_cell.length_a   1.000
_cell.length_b   1.000
_cell.length_c   1.000
_cell.angle_alpha   90.00
_cell.angle_beta   90.00
_cell.angle_gamma   90.00
#
_symmetry.space_group_name_H-M   'P 1'
#
loop_
_entity.id
_entity.type
_entity.pdbx_description
1 polymer ?
#
loop_
_entity_poly.entity_id
_entity_poly.type
_entity_poly.pdbx_seq_one_letter_code
_entity_poly.pdbx_strand_id
1 'polypeptide(L)'
;MKNKTNGDSKNIGDVRDMFGFTLFGKSKGVLLNLIESDMVKKRKIWIATVNPEFVMATTKDNEFLNILQSRTTYNVIDGIGLAWARLVESRKSKVERFVYGIKIGVEIMMGRHRENLIAGADLMDDLCRMAEKNGQSVYFLGGWDDRGKKTAEFFLKKYPKLKIAGYYAGKREGEDEKIIKMLAQKKIDYLFVAFAMKTQEEFINRNLEKLNVGLVMGLGRSFDYYSGDLPRAPKWIRNIGFEWLFSLIIEPKRWKRQLTLPKFIWMVLKNRPKI
;
A
#
# COMPACT_ATOMS: atom_id res chain seq x y z
N MET A 1 5.36 34.62 28.48
CA MET A 1 5.12 33.42 29.31
C MET A 1 3.78 32.81 28.94
N LYS A 2 3.70 31.49 29.01
CA LYS A 2 2.73 30.57 28.37
C LYS A 2 1.26 30.95 28.52
N ASN A 3 0.50 30.91 27.42
CA ASN A 3 -0.93 30.66 27.44
C ASN A 3 -1.26 29.36 26.72
N LYS A 4 -1.92 28.47 27.48
CA LYS A 4 -2.55 27.24 27.01
C LYS A 4 -3.78 27.59 26.17
N THR A 5 -3.89 27.01 24.99
CA THR A 5 -5.18 26.70 24.37
C THR A 5 -5.26 25.18 24.20
N ASN A 6 -6.06 24.56 25.06
CA ASN A 6 -6.55 23.21 24.92
C ASN A 6 -7.79 23.23 24.01
N GLY A 7 -7.97 22.16 23.24
CA GLY A 7 -9.27 21.77 22.67
C GLY A 7 -9.37 21.90 21.17
N ASP A 8 -8.96 20.88 20.41
CA ASP A 8 -9.93 19.97 19.78
C ASP A 8 -9.29 18.86 18.94
N SER A 9 -9.81 17.65 19.12
CA SER A 9 -9.58 16.41 18.36
C SER A 9 -8.30 15.57 18.61
N LYS A 10 -7.93 15.37 19.87
CA LYS A 10 -7.26 14.11 20.27
C LYS A 10 -8.31 13.01 20.42
N ASN A 11 -8.61 12.31 19.33
CA ASN A 11 -9.21 10.97 19.36
C ASN A 11 -8.28 10.02 18.57
N ILE A 12 -7.07 9.81 19.12
CA ILE A 12 -5.99 9.02 18.52
C ILE A 12 -6.01 7.63 19.17
N GLY A 13 -6.96 6.80 18.74
CA GLY A 13 -7.04 5.37 19.09
C GLY A 13 -6.70 4.42 17.92
N ASP A 14 -6.43 4.96 16.73
CA ASP A 14 -6.59 4.26 15.44
C ASP A 14 -5.34 4.26 14.53
N VAL A 15 -4.26 4.84 15.02
CA VAL A 15 -3.02 5.09 14.31
C VAL A 15 -1.91 4.58 15.23
N ARG A 16 -1.08 3.63 14.76
CA ARG A 16 -0.11 2.97 15.63
C ARG A 16 1.30 3.15 15.07
N ASP A 17 2.16 3.75 15.89
CA ASP A 17 3.59 3.80 15.60
C ASP A 17 4.18 2.41 15.79
N MET A 18 4.68 1.87 14.67
CA MET A 18 5.25 0.53 14.58
C MET A 18 6.45 0.60 13.64
N PHE A 19 7.55 -0.06 14.02
CA PHE A 19 8.75 -0.13 13.18
C PHE A 19 9.37 1.23 12.80
N GLY A 20 9.12 2.28 13.60
CA GLY A 20 9.63 3.64 13.35
C GLY A 20 8.76 4.50 12.42
N PHE A 21 7.57 4.02 12.03
CA PHE A 21 6.62 4.82 11.25
C PHE A 21 5.17 4.47 11.63
N THR A 22 4.25 5.29 11.15
CA THR A 22 2.86 5.20 11.54
C THR A 22 2.07 4.32 10.57
N LEU A 23 1.39 3.27 11.05
CA LEU A 23 0.49 2.43 10.25
C LEU A 23 -0.98 2.89 10.37
N PHE A 24 -1.67 2.98 9.24
CA PHE A 24 -3.11 3.21 9.18
C PHE A 24 -3.87 2.00 9.73
N GLY A 25 -4.65 2.23 10.78
CA GLY A 25 -5.24 1.16 11.58
C GLY A 25 -6.74 1.00 11.52
N LYS A 26 -7.44 1.81 10.71
CA LYS A 26 -8.89 1.74 10.57
C LYS A 26 -9.30 0.87 9.37
N SER A 27 -10.61 0.64 9.23
CA SER A 27 -11.16 -0.10 8.10
C SER A 27 -10.95 0.63 6.77
N LYS A 28 -10.98 -0.13 5.68
CA LYS A 28 -10.92 0.40 4.30
C LYS A 28 -12.00 1.45 4.03
N GLY A 29 -13.22 1.28 4.57
CA GLY A 29 -14.29 2.26 4.42
C GLY A 29 -13.95 3.62 5.02
N VAL A 30 -13.32 3.63 6.20
CA VAL A 30 -12.87 4.88 6.82
C VAL A 30 -11.74 5.51 6.01
N LEU A 31 -10.81 4.71 5.48
CA LEU A 31 -9.76 5.22 4.60
C LEU A 31 -10.35 5.94 3.37
N LEU A 32 -11.34 5.34 2.70
CA LEU A 32 -11.97 5.92 1.52
C LEU A 32 -12.65 7.27 1.85
N ASN A 33 -13.35 7.37 2.98
CA ASN A 33 -13.97 8.62 3.43
C ASN A 33 -12.92 9.71 3.72
N LEU A 34 -11.78 9.33 4.31
CA LEU A 34 -10.68 10.26 4.58
C LEU A 34 -10.04 10.76 3.28
N ILE A 35 -9.82 9.85 2.32
CA ILE A 35 -9.30 10.21 0.99
C ILE A 35 -10.26 11.16 0.29
N GLU A 36 -11.56 10.89 0.29
CA GLU A 36 -12.56 11.77 -0.33
C GLU A 36 -12.53 13.17 0.30
N SER A 37 -12.50 13.27 1.64
CA SER A 37 -12.34 14.55 2.35
C SER A 37 -11.05 15.28 1.97
N ASP A 38 -9.91 14.59 1.95
CA ASP A 38 -8.62 15.21 1.63
C ASP A 38 -8.53 15.67 0.17
N MET A 39 -9.10 14.91 -0.76
CA MET A 39 -9.20 15.27 -2.17
C MET A 39 -10.06 16.53 -2.37
N VAL A 40 -11.20 16.65 -1.67
CA VAL A 40 -12.04 17.87 -1.67
C VAL A 40 -11.26 19.08 -1.14
N LYS A 41 -10.45 18.88 -0.10
CA LYS A 41 -9.56 19.91 0.47
C LYS A 41 -8.32 20.19 -0.38
N LYS A 42 -8.18 19.55 -1.55
CA LYS A 42 -7.03 19.65 -2.46
C LYS A 42 -5.70 19.33 -1.77
N ARG A 43 -5.72 18.45 -0.77
CA ARG A 43 -4.51 17.95 -0.13
C ARG A 43 -3.91 16.85 -1.00
N LYS A 44 -2.60 16.92 -1.22
CA LYS A 44 -1.88 15.86 -1.93
C LYS A 44 -1.76 14.64 -1.03
N ILE A 45 -2.16 13.47 -1.52
CA ILE A 45 -2.20 12.23 -0.77
C ILE A 45 -1.17 11.27 -1.35
N TRP A 46 -0.35 10.67 -0.48
CA TRP A 46 0.50 9.54 -0.84
C TRP A 46 0.15 8.32 0.01
N ILE A 47 -0.32 7.26 -0.64
CA ILE A 47 -0.60 5.96 -0.02
C ILE A 47 0.56 4.99 -0.29
N ALA A 48 1.14 4.43 0.77
CA ALA A 48 2.06 3.30 0.69
C ALA A 48 1.38 2.02 1.17
N THR A 49 1.50 0.95 0.37
CA THR A 49 0.98 -0.39 0.65
C THR A 49 2.03 -1.21 1.40
N VAL A 50 2.13 -0.94 2.70
CA VAL A 50 3.20 -1.51 3.52
C VAL A 50 2.94 -2.99 3.74
N ASN A 51 3.96 -3.81 3.51
CA ASN A 51 3.97 -5.24 3.77
C ASN A 51 5.21 -5.62 4.62
N PRO A 52 5.37 -6.89 5.05
CA PRO A 52 6.56 -7.30 5.81
C PRO A 52 7.90 -7.00 5.13
N GLU A 53 7.96 -7.01 3.80
CA GLU A 53 9.19 -6.67 3.08
C GLU A 53 9.54 -5.19 3.24
N PHE A 54 8.55 -4.29 3.20
CA PHE A 54 8.77 -2.86 3.45
C PHE A 54 9.44 -2.65 4.80
N VAL A 55 8.89 -3.27 5.85
CA VAL A 55 9.46 -3.18 7.19
C VAL A 55 10.89 -3.73 7.22
N MET A 56 11.13 -4.89 6.60
CA MET A 56 12.48 -5.45 6.59
C MET A 56 13.46 -4.57 5.80
N ALA A 57 13.01 -3.87 4.76
CA ALA A 57 13.83 -2.92 4.00
C ALA A 57 14.21 -1.69 4.83
N THR A 58 13.29 -1.13 5.64
CA THR A 58 13.60 0.03 6.50
C THR A 58 14.66 -0.28 7.55
N THR A 59 14.82 -1.54 7.98
CA THR A 59 15.89 -1.92 8.91
C THR A 59 17.31 -1.78 8.35
N LYS A 60 17.44 -1.69 7.02
CA LYS A 60 18.72 -1.58 6.29
C LYS A 60 18.89 -0.24 5.60
N ASP A 61 17.81 0.53 5.48
CA ASP A 61 17.76 1.75 4.69
C ASP A 61 16.95 2.82 5.43
N ASN A 62 17.70 3.74 6.05
CA ASN A 62 17.12 4.86 6.79
C ASN A 62 16.42 5.89 5.88
N GLU A 63 16.83 6.01 4.61
CA GLU A 63 16.15 6.90 3.68
C GLU A 63 14.74 6.35 3.37
N PHE A 64 14.65 5.04 3.14
CA PHE A 64 13.36 4.37 2.96
C PHE A 64 12.47 4.46 4.20
N LEU A 65 13.05 4.35 5.41
CA LEU A 65 12.32 4.61 6.65
C LEU A 65 11.76 6.04 6.69
N ASN A 66 12.59 7.04 6.39
CA ASN A 66 12.19 8.44 6.40
C ASN A 66 11.05 8.72 5.43
N ILE A 67 11.02 8.06 4.26
CA ILE A 67 9.92 8.14 3.31
C ILE A 67 8.60 7.72 3.98
N LEU A 68 8.56 6.53 4.59
CA LEU A 68 7.35 6.01 5.24
C LEU A 68 6.97 6.80 6.50
N GLN A 69 7.94 7.37 7.20
CA GLN A 69 7.70 8.11 8.44
C GLN A 69 7.15 9.51 8.18
N SER A 70 7.62 10.21 7.15
CA SER A 70 7.43 11.66 7.01
C SER A 70 6.84 12.12 5.68
N ARG A 71 6.91 11.28 4.63
CA ARG A 71 6.49 11.69 3.27
C ARG A 71 5.14 11.11 2.88
N THR A 72 4.84 9.89 3.32
CA THR A 72 3.55 9.22 3.05
C THR A 72 2.43 9.77 3.91
N THR A 73 1.24 9.96 3.35
CA THR A 73 0.03 10.35 4.08
C THR A 73 -0.61 9.16 4.79
N TYR A 74 -0.71 8.02 4.09
CA TYR A 74 -1.34 6.80 4.62
C TYR A 74 -0.47 5.59 4.33
N ASN A 75 0.04 4.94 5.38
CA ASN A 75 0.70 3.65 5.30
C ASN A 75 -0.32 2.54 5.59
N VAL A 76 -0.89 1.94 4.56
CA VAL A 76 -1.92 0.91 4.71
C VAL A 76 -1.30 -0.47 4.88
N ILE A 77 -1.99 -1.33 5.64
CA ILE A 77 -1.53 -2.68 5.93
C ILE A 77 -1.87 -3.61 4.76
N ASP A 78 -0.89 -3.91 3.92
CA ASP A 78 -0.98 -4.82 2.78
C ASP A 78 -0.25 -6.14 3.07
N GLY A 79 -0.87 -6.99 3.89
CA GLY A 79 -0.43 -8.37 4.07
C GLY A 79 -0.60 -8.92 5.49
N ILE A 80 -0.87 -10.22 5.57
CA ILE A 80 -1.18 -10.91 6.83
C ILE A 80 -0.08 -10.79 7.88
N GLY A 81 1.19 -10.70 7.48
CA GLY A 81 2.30 -10.62 8.43
C GLY A 81 2.25 -9.35 9.27
N LEU A 82 1.87 -8.22 8.68
CA LEU A 82 1.72 -6.96 9.41
C LEU A 82 0.46 -6.93 10.28
N ALA A 83 -0.66 -7.49 9.79
CA ALA A 83 -1.86 -7.65 10.61
C ALA A 83 -1.57 -8.53 11.85
N TRP A 84 -0.85 -9.64 11.65
CA TRP A 84 -0.36 -10.48 12.73
C TRP A 84 0.54 -9.71 13.70
N ALA A 85 1.54 -8.98 13.20
CA ALA A 85 2.48 -8.24 14.04
C ALA A 85 1.78 -7.17 14.89
N ARG A 86 0.83 -6.44 14.30
CA ARG A 86 0.00 -5.43 14.99
C ARG A 86 -0.70 -6.02 16.22
N LEU A 87 -1.26 -7.23 16.09
CA LEU A 87 -1.95 -7.88 17.20
C LEU A 87 -0.95 -8.42 18.24
N VAL A 88 0.14 -9.04 17.79
CA VAL A 88 1.14 -9.67 18.65
C VAL A 88 1.92 -8.67 19.49
N GLU A 89 2.23 -7.49 18.94
CA GLU A 89 2.99 -6.45 19.65
C GLU A 89 2.25 -5.82 20.83
N SER A 90 0.95 -6.09 21.00
CA SER A 90 0.24 -5.71 22.23
C SER A 90 0.78 -6.43 23.48
N ARG A 91 1.54 -7.52 23.30
CA ARG A 91 2.11 -8.33 24.40
C ARG A 91 3.51 -7.87 24.80
N LYS A 92 3.75 -7.79 26.11
CA LYS A 92 5.00 -7.24 26.66
C LYS A 92 6.12 -8.26 26.65
N SER A 93 5.84 -9.50 27.06
CA SER A 93 6.84 -10.58 27.16
C SER A 93 7.09 -11.29 25.84
N LYS A 94 8.33 -11.74 25.61
CA LYS A 94 8.70 -12.58 24.45
C LYS A 94 7.90 -13.89 24.42
N VAL A 95 7.69 -14.51 25.59
CA VAL A 95 6.93 -15.77 25.71
C VAL A 95 5.46 -15.54 25.39
N GLU A 96 4.88 -14.46 25.92
CA GLU A 96 3.49 -14.08 25.60
C GLU A 96 3.32 -13.80 24.11
N ARG A 97 4.26 -13.08 23.48
CA ARG A 97 4.22 -12.83 22.02
C ARG A 97 4.27 -14.12 21.22
N PHE A 98 5.07 -15.10 21.64
CA PHE A 98 5.16 -16.38 20.97
C PHE A 98 3.83 -17.15 21.04
N VAL A 99 3.32 -17.37 22.26
CA VAL A 99 2.06 -18.12 22.47
C VAL A 99 0.87 -17.40 21.81
N TYR A 100 0.76 -16.09 22.03
CA TYR A 100 -0.29 -15.28 21.42
C TYR A 100 -0.13 -15.19 19.89
N GLY A 101 1.10 -15.16 19.39
CA GLY A 101 1.41 -15.18 17.97
C GLY A 101 0.92 -16.45 17.27
N ILE A 102 1.06 -17.62 17.92
CA ILE A 102 0.48 -18.86 17.40
C ILE A 102 -1.05 -18.74 17.32
N LYS A 103 -1.70 -18.28 18.40
CA LYS A 103 -3.16 -18.10 18.45
C LYS A 103 -3.65 -17.16 17.33
N ILE A 104 -3.04 -15.98 17.17
CA ILE A 104 -3.41 -15.03 16.12
C ILE A 104 -3.14 -15.59 14.73
N GLY A 105 -2.05 -16.34 14.54
CA GLY A 105 -1.78 -17.03 13.29
C GLY A 105 -2.92 -17.96 12.88
N VAL A 106 -3.43 -18.75 13.83
CA VAL A 106 -4.60 -19.62 13.62
C VAL A 106 -5.86 -18.81 13.31
N GLU A 107 -6.13 -17.74 14.05
CA GLU A 107 -7.30 -16.88 13.80
C GLU A 107 -7.27 -16.26 12.39
N ILE A 108 -6.11 -15.79 11.92
CA ILE A 108 -5.93 -15.27 10.57
C ILE A 108 -6.20 -16.34 9.52
N MET A 109 -5.71 -17.57 9.72
CA MET A 109 -6.00 -18.71 8.82
C MET A 109 -7.49 -19.06 8.79
N MET A 110 -8.21 -18.81 9.89
CA MET A 110 -9.67 -18.93 9.96
C MET A 110 -10.41 -17.74 9.32
N GLY A 111 -9.70 -16.77 8.75
CA GLY A 111 -10.27 -15.56 8.13
C GLY A 111 -10.75 -14.50 9.13
N ARG A 112 -10.47 -14.68 10.42
CA ARG A 112 -10.71 -13.65 11.44
C ARG A 112 -9.58 -12.63 11.30
N HIS A 113 -9.85 -11.32 11.27
CA HIS A 113 -8.89 -10.22 11.03
C HIS A 113 -8.70 -9.73 9.58
N ARG A 114 -9.56 -10.12 8.62
CA ARG A 114 -9.46 -9.64 7.22
C ARG A 114 -9.69 -8.13 7.09
N GLU A 115 -10.53 -7.57 7.94
CA GLU A 115 -10.87 -6.15 8.03
C GLU A 115 -9.67 -5.26 8.37
N ASN A 116 -8.62 -5.85 8.97
CA ASN A 116 -7.36 -5.18 9.27
C ASN A 116 -6.42 -5.08 8.06
N LEU A 117 -6.80 -5.69 6.93
CA LEU A 117 -5.99 -5.74 5.71
C LEU A 117 -6.60 -4.85 4.62
N ILE A 118 -5.79 -3.99 4.05
CA ILE A 118 -6.14 -3.16 2.89
C ILE A 118 -5.21 -3.56 1.76
N ALA A 119 -5.61 -4.58 1.01
CA ALA A 119 -4.83 -5.06 -0.13
C ALA A 119 -4.74 -3.98 -1.20
N GLY A 120 -3.54 -3.69 -1.70
CA GLY A 120 -3.32 -2.62 -2.68
C GLY A 120 -4.21 -2.77 -3.92
N ALA A 121 -4.33 -3.99 -4.44
CA ALA A 121 -5.18 -4.29 -5.57
C ALA A 121 -6.68 -4.05 -5.30
N ASP A 122 -7.19 -4.34 -4.10
CA ASP A 122 -8.58 -4.02 -3.73
C ASP A 122 -8.79 -2.51 -3.60
N LEU A 123 -7.83 -1.81 -2.99
CA LEU A 123 -7.93 -0.36 -2.82
C LEU A 123 -7.86 0.37 -4.17
N MET A 124 -7.03 -0.07 -5.12
CA MET A 124 -7.02 0.49 -6.48
C MET A 124 -8.39 0.40 -7.15
N ASP A 125 -9.08 -0.74 -7.01
CA ASP A 125 -10.43 -0.91 -7.57
C ASP A 125 -11.46 0.04 -6.95
N ASP A 126 -11.43 0.19 -5.62
CA ASP A 126 -12.29 1.12 -4.91
C ASP A 126 -12.01 2.58 -5.28
N LEU A 127 -10.73 2.94 -5.48
CA LEU A 127 -10.32 4.28 -5.91
C LEU A 127 -10.71 4.57 -7.37
N CYS A 128 -10.61 3.59 -8.28
CA CYS A 128 -11.14 3.73 -9.64
C CYS A 128 -12.66 3.95 -9.63
N ARG A 129 -13.41 3.20 -8.81
CA ARG A 129 -14.86 3.40 -8.65
C ARG A 129 -15.18 4.80 -8.12
N MET A 130 -14.42 5.27 -7.13
CA MET A 130 -14.57 6.61 -6.57
C MET A 130 -14.23 7.70 -7.60
N ALA A 131 -13.18 7.50 -8.40
CA ALA A 131 -12.80 8.41 -9.46
C ALA A 131 -13.87 8.54 -10.54
N GLU A 132 -14.48 7.43 -10.96
CA GLU A 132 -15.61 7.44 -11.89
C GLU A 132 -16.79 8.24 -11.33
N LYS A 133 -17.21 7.93 -10.10
CA LYS A 133 -18.33 8.61 -9.41
C LYS A 133 -18.12 10.13 -9.36
N ASN A 134 -16.88 10.56 -9.13
CA ASN A 134 -16.54 11.97 -8.96
C ASN A 134 -16.07 12.66 -10.26
N GLY A 135 -16.09 11.94 -11.40
CA GLY A 135 -15.63 12.47 -12.68
C GLY A 135 -14.15 12.86 -12.70
N GLN A 136 -13.33 12.19 -11.89
CA GLN A 136 -11.90 12.42 -11.69
C GLN A 136 -11.05 11.52 -12.58
N SER A 137 -9.82 11.97 -12.87
CA SER A 137 -8.93 11.31 -13.81
C SER A 137 -7.96 10.32 -13.15
N VAL A 138 -7.71 9.19 -13.82
CA VAL A 138 -6.78 8.15 -13.38
C VAL A 138 -5.66 7.95 -14.39
N TYR A 139 -4.43 7.80 -13.90
CA TYR A 139 -3.26 7.49 -14.71
C TYR A 139 -2.56 6.22 -14.20
N PHE A 140 -2.17 5.33 -15.12
CA PHE A 140 -1.47 4.07 -14.82
C PHE A 140 -0.02 4.12 -15.30
N LEU A 141 0.92 4.24 -14.36
CA LEU A 141 2.35 4.35 -14.63
C LEU A 141 3.08 3.03 -14.32
N GLY A 142 3.70 2.41 -15.32
CA GLY A 142 4.55 1.23 -15.14
C GLY A 142 3.82 -0.10 -15.38
N GLY A 143 4.30 -1.15 -14.71
CA GLY A 143 3.86 -2.53 -14.90
C GLY A 143 4.72 -3.35 -15.87
N TRP A 144 5.72 -2.74 -16.53
CA TRP A 144 6.49 -3.30 -17.65
C TRP A 144 5.62 -3.71 -18.84
N ASP A 145 6.21 -3.67 -20.03
CA ASP A 145 5.52 -3.98 -21.29
C ASP A 145 4.16 -3.27 -21.36
N ASP A 146 3.09 -3.95 -21.76
CA ASP A 146 1.76 -3.37 -21.92
C ASP A 146 0.86 -3.44 -20.67
N ARG A 147 1.38 -3.80 -19.49
CA ARG A 147 0.52 -4.03 -18.30
C ARG A 147 -0.22 -2.77 -17.84
N GLY A 148 0.43 -1.60 -17.86
CA GLY A 148 -0.23 -0.33 -17.54
C GLY A 148 -1.39 -0.02 -18.50
N LYS A 149 -1.22 -0.33 -19.80
CA LYS A 149 -2.27 -0.18 -20.82
C LYS A 149 -3.42 -1.15 -20.57
N LYS A 150 -3.14 -2.45 -20.43
CA LYS A 150 -4.14 -3.48 -20.16
C LYS A 150 -4.92 -3.22 -18.87
N THR A 151 -4.24 -2.72 -17.83
CA THR A 151 -4.89 -2.32 -16.57
C THR A 151 -5.86 -1.17 -16.80
N ALA A 152 -5.47 -0.16 -17.59
CA ALA A 152 -6.36 0.95 -17.95
C ALA A 152 -7.58 0.47 -18.76
N GLU A 153 -7.37 -0.42 -19.74
CA GLU A 153 -8.44 -1.03 -20.54
C GLU A 153 -9.41 -1.86 -19.69
N PHE A 154 -8.87 -2.64 -18.74
CA PHE A 154 -9.67 -3.39 -17.78
C PHE A 154 -10.59 -2.47 -16.97
N PHE A 155 -10.04 -1.39 -16.39
CA PHE A 155 -10.83 -0.47 -15.58
C PHE A 155 -11.81 0.36 -16.40
N LEU A 156 -11.48 0.72 -17.64
CA LEU A 156 -12.41 1.39 -18.54
C LEU A 156 -13.59 0.48 -18.92
N LYS A 157 -13.34 -0.81 -19.12
CA LYS A 157 -14.41 -1.79 -19.35
C LYS A 157 -15.30 -1.97 -18.11
N LYS A 158 -14.70 -1.97 -16.91
CA LYS A 158 -15.42 -2.15 -15.64
C LYS A 158 -16.19 -0.89 -15.20
N TYR A 159 -15.62 0.30 -15.47
CA TYR A 159 -16.12 1.62 -15.10
C TYR A 159 -16.15 2.50 -16.37
N PRO A 160 -17.21 2.40 -17.20
CA PRO A 160 -17.26 3.03 -18.52
C PRO A 160 -17.18 4.56 -18.54
N LYS A 161 -17.47 5.24 -17.42
CA LYS A 161 -17.38 6.71 -17.28
C LYS A 161 -16.05 7.15 -16.67
N LEU A 162 -15.15 6.22 -16.35
CA LEU A 162 -13.85 6.51 -15.78
C LEU A 162 -12.98 7.31 -16.76
N LYS A 163 -12.45 8.44 -16.32
CA LYS A 163 -11.56 9.27 -17.14
C LYS A 163 -10.13 8.76 -17.05
N ILE A 164 -9.66 8.10 -18.10
CA ILE A 164 -8.25 7.68 -18.21
C ILE A 164 -7.41 8.86 -18.72
N ALA A 165 -6.60 9.47 -17.85
CA ALA A 165 -5.65 10.54 -18.22
C ALA A 165 -4.46 10.03 -19.07
N GLY A 166 -4.25 8.71 -19.03
CA GLY A 166 -3.27 7.99 -19.83
C GLY A 166 -2.68 6.80 -19.08
N TYR A 167 -1.72 6.18 -19.74
CA TYR A 167 -0.89 5.12 -19.19
C TYR A 167 0.51 5.22 -19.79
N TYR A 168 1.48 4.56 -19.14
CA TYR A 168 2.83 4.46 -19.67
C TYR A 168 3.33 3.01 -19.57
N ALA A 169 3.63 2.45 -20.75
CA ALA A 169 4.00 1.06 -21.01
C ALA A 169 5.53 0.87 -21.20
N GLY A 170 6.35 1.83 -20.76
CA GLY A 170 7.79 1.82 -21.03
C GLY A 170 8.64 1.24 -19.90
N LYS A 171 9.89 0.93 -20.24
CA LYS A 171 10.92 0.58 -19.26
C LYS A 171 11.32 1.85 -18.50
N ARG A 172 11.48 1.73 -17.18
CA ARG A 172 11.83 2.88 -16.33
C ARG A 172 13.28 3.33 -16.51
N GLU A 173 14.21 2.40 -16.73
CA GLU A 173 15.65 2.69 -16.71
C GLU A 173 16.02 3.82 -17.67
N GLY A 174 16.53 4.93 -17.12
CA GLY A 174 16.92 6.11 -17.89
C GLY A 174 15.78 7.03 -18.35
N GLU A 175 14.52 6.72 -18.05
CA GLU A 175 13.36 7.49 -18.56
C GLU A 175 12.65 8.36 -17.50
N ASP A 176 13.14 8.43 -16.25
CA ASP A 176 12.52 9.21 -15.16
C ASP A 176 12.20 10.66 -15.62
N GLU A 177 13.13 11.38 -16.25
CA GLU A 177 12.89 12.76 -16.72
C GLU A 177 11.80 12.86 -17.80
N LYS A 178 11.76 11.92 -18.74
CA LYS A 178 10.77 11.86 -19.80
C LYS A 178 9.39 11.57 -19.22
N ILE A 179 9.31 10.63 -18.27
CA ILE A 179 8.08 10.32 -17.52
C ILE A 179 7.60 11.58 -16.80
N ILE A 180 8.48 12.29 -16.08
CA ILE A 180 8.10 13.51 -15.36
C ILE A 180 7.64 14.63 -16.30
N LYS A 181 8.34 14.88 -17.41
CA LYS A 181 7.91 15.89 -18.39
C LYS A 181 6.50 15.60 -18.92
N MET A 182 6.21 14.33 -19.23
CA MET A 182 4.89 13.90 -19.70
C MET A 182 3.81 14.05 -18.62
N LEU A 183 4.11 13.68 -17.37
CA LEU A 183 3.13 13.72 -16.28
C LEU A 183 2.88 15.13 -15.74
N ALA A 184 3.91 15.98 -15.67
CA ALA A 184 3.82 17.34 -15.14
C ALA A 184 2.90 18.25 -15.98
N GLN A 185 2.72 17.94 -17.26
CA GLN A 185 1.82 18.66 -18.16
C GLN A 185 0.34 18.29 -17.98
N LYS A 186 0.04 17.25 -17.17
CA LYS A 186 -1.31 16.73 -16.97
C LYS A 186 -1.78 17.03 -15.54
N LYS A 187 -3.05 17.39 -15.39
CA LYS A 187 -3.73 17.33 -14.09
C LYS A 187 -4.27 15.92 -13.88
N ILE A 188 -3.71 15.19 -12.94
CA ILE A 188 -4.05 13.79 -12.67
C ILE A 188 -4.66 13.71 -11.27
N ASP A 189 -5.89 13.22 -11.13
CA ASP A 189 -6.48 13.10 -9.78
C ASP A 189 -5.92 11.87 -9.04
N TYR A 190 -5.74 10.74 -9.74
CA TYR A 190 -5.15 9.51 -9.18
C TYR A 190 -4.01 9.00 -10.06
N LEU A 191 -2.81 8.92 -9.49
CA LEU A 191 -1.64 8.32 -10.13
C LEU A 191 -1.28 6.98 -9.47
N PHE A 192 -1.45 5.89 -10.21
CA PHE A 192 -1.05 4.57 -9.79
C PHE A 192 0.32 4.21 -10.37
N VAL A 193 1.26 3.85 -9.49
CA VAL A 193 2.65 3.55 -9.87
C VAL A 193 2.95 2.08 -9.61
N ALA A 194 3.30 1.34 -10.67
CA ALA A 194 3.67 -0.06 -10.63
C ALA A 194 5.13 -0.23 -11.05
N PHE A 195 6.06 0.13 -10.16
CA PHE A 195 7.48 -0.22 -10.31
C PHE A 195 7.87 -1.30 -9.29
N ALA A 196 9.16 -1.64 -9.26
CA ALA A 196 9.66 -2.53 -8.23
C ALA A 196 9.51 -1.86 -6.86
N MET A 197 9.25 -2.69 -5.84
CA MET A 197 9.24 -2.25 -4.45
C MET A 197 10.50 -1.42 -4.13
N LYS A 198 10.37 -0.41 -3.26
CA LYS A 198 11.38 0.59 -2.92
C LYS A 198 11.59 1.60 -4.04
N THR A 199 11.85 1.13 -5.25
CA THR A 199 12.11 2.01 -6.39
C THR A 199 10.89 2.88 -6.71
N GLN A 200 9.66 2.37 -6.53
CA GLN A 200 8.44 3.15 -6.74
C GLN A 200 8.30 4.26 -5.68
N GLU A 201 8.61 3.98 -4.41
CA GLU A 201 8.58 4.98 -3.35
C GLU A 201 9.66 6.04 -3.53
N GLU A 202 10.87 5.64 -3.92
CA GLU A 202 11.97 6.57 -4.25
C GLU A 202 11.61 7.46 -5.44
N PHE A 203 10.99 6.88 -6.48
CA PHE A 203 10.49 7.64 -7.63
C PHE A 203 9.48 8.70 -7.19
N ILE A 204 8.49 8.29 -6.39
CA ILE A 204 7.46 9.19 -5.90
C ILE A 204 8.12 10.26 -5.02
N ASN A 205 8.99 9.89 -4.08
CA ASN A 205 9.64 10.81 -3.16
C ASN A 205 10.37 11.95 -3.89
N ARG A 206 11.16 11.60 -4.91
CA ARG A 206 11.98 12.55 -5.69
C ARG A 206 11.16 13.47 -6.59
N ASN A 207 9.93 13.10 -6.92
CA ASN A 207 9.18 13.75 -7.98
C ASN A 207 7.79 14.26 -7.56
N LEU A 208 7.29 13.90 -6.38
CA LEU A 208 5.92 14.22 -5.96
C LEU A 208 5.60 15.71 -6.04
N GLU A 209 6.56 16.58 -5.70
CA GLU A 209 6.39 18.04 -5.77
C GLU A 209 6.34 18.58 -7.21
N LYS A 210 6.97 17.86 -8.16
CA LYS A 210 6.97 18.21 -9.59
C LYS A 210 5.71 17.76 -10.31
N LEU A 211 4.91 16.91 -9.67
CA LEU A 211 3.71 16.30 -10.24
C LEU A 211 2.44 17.04 -9.79
N ASN A 212 1.57 17.36 -10.75
CA ASN A 212 0.24 17.89 -10.50
C ASN A 212 -0.75 16.75 -10.28
N VAL A 213 -0.56 16.05 -9.15
CA VAL A 213 -1.35 14.87 -8.74
C VAL A 213 -2.15 15.14 -7.47
N GLY A 214 -3.38 14.64 -7.41
CA GLY A 214 -4.19 14.63 -6.19
C GLY A 214 -3.77 13.51 -5.23
N LEU A 215 -3.81 12.28 -5.71
CA LEU A 215 -3.40 11.08 -4.99
C LEU A 215 -2.34 10.30 -5.79
N VAL A 216 -1.32 9.82 -5.11
CA VAL A 216 -0.35 8.85 -5.64
C VAL A 216 -0.30 7.59 -4.80
N MET A 217 -0.22 6.43 -5.45
CA MET A 217 -0.17 5.15 -4.76
C MET A 217 0.75 4.15 -5.48
N GLY A 218 1.71 3.61 -4.73
CA GLY A 218 2.58 2.53 -5.18
C GLY A 218 1.88 1.17 -5.05
N LEU A 219 1.88 0.39 -6.13
CA LEU A 219 1.06 -0.82 -6.26
C LEU A 219 1.79 -2.06 -6.78
N GLY A 220 3.01 -1.88 -7.32
CA GLY A 220 3.81 -2.95 -7.91
C GLY A 220 2.98 -3.94 -8.73
N ARG A 221 2.95 -5.20 -8.29
CA ARG A 221 2.31 -6.33 -8.97
C ARG A 221 0.79 -6.35 -8.94
N SER A 222 0.15 -5.36 -8.31
CA SER A 222 -1.31 -5.24 -8.41
C SER A 222 -1.77 -5.06 -9.85
N PHE A 223 -0.93 -4.48 -10.73
CA PHE A 223 -1.24 -4.35 -12.15
C PHE A 223 -1.35 -5.71 -12.83
N ASP A 224 -0.47 -6.67 -12.52
CA ASP A 224 -0.46 -8.00 -13.13
C ASP A 224 -1.82 -8.72 -13.01
N TYR A 225 -2.55 -8.48 -11.92
CA TYR A 225 -3.88 -9.06 -11.71
C TYR A 225 -4.96 -8.47 -12.62
N TYR A 226 -4.85 -7.18 -12.94
CA TYR A 226 -5.84 -6.46 -13.75
C TYR A 226 -5.46 -6.40 -15.22
N SER A 227 -4.17 -6.52 -15.55
CA SER A 227 -3.71 -6.72 -16.92
C SER A 227 -3.98 -8.15 -17.43
N GLY A 228 -4.25 -9.09 -16.52
CA GLY A 228 -4.52 -10.50 -16.84
C GLY A 228 -3.25 -11.35 -16.98
N ASP A 229 -2.08 -10.78 -16.70
CA ASP A 229 -0.81 -11.52 -16.70
C ASP A 229 -0.73 -12.56 -15.60
N LEU A 230 -1.40 -12.30 -14.47
CA LEU A 230 -1.44 -13.22 -13.35
C LEU A 230 -2.85 -13.45 -12.84
N PRO A 231 -3.19 -14.72 -12.54
CA PRO A 231 -4.46 -15.01 -11.91
C PRO A 231 -4.48 -14.38 -10.52
N ARG A 232 -5.57 -13.70 -10.20
CA ARG A 232 -5.82 -13.25 -8.84
C ARG A 232 -6.33 -14.41 -7.99
N ALA A 233 -5.87 -14.51 -6.75
CA ALA A 233 -6.34 -15.56 -5.85
C ALA A 233 -7.89 -15.52 -5.70
N PRO A 234 -8.57 -16.68 -5.71
CA PRO A 234 -10.00 -16.78 -5.42
C PRO A 234 -10.38 -16.02 -4.15
N LYS A 235 -11.60 -15.50 -4.09
CA LYS A 235 -12.06 -14.64 -2.97
C LYS A 235 -11.93 -15.34 -1.62
N TRP A 236 -12.23 -16.64 -1.53
CA TRP A 236 -12.09 -17.39 -0.28
C TRP A 236 -10.62 -17.50 0.17
N ILE A 237 -9.66 -17.69 -0.75
CA ILE A 237 -8.21 -17.68 -0.47
C ILE A 237 -7.75 -16.30 0.02
N ARG A 238 -8.24 -15.22 -0.62
CA ARG A 238 -7.97 -13.84 -0.20
C ARG A 238 -8.57 -13.52 1.16
N ASN A 239 -9.72 -14.10 1.49
CA ASN A 239 -10.40 -13.88 2.78
C ASN A 239 -9.65 -14.54 3.93
N ILE A 240 -9.07 -15.72 3.73
CA ILE A 240 -8.22 -16.40 4.73
C ILE A 240 -6.76 -15.94 4.70
N GLY A 241 -6.43 -14.94 3.88
CA GLY A 241 -5.09 -14.33 3.84
C GLY A 241 -4.01 -15.17 3.16
N PHE A 242 -4.37 -16.19 2.38
CA PHE A 242 -3.45 -17.10 1.69
C PHE A 242 -3.06 -16.65 0.28
N GLU A 243 -3.31 -15.38 -0.06
CA GLU A 243 -2.95 -14.81 -1.37
C GLU A 243 -1.44 -14.89 -1.67
N TRP A 244 -0.60 -14.76 -0.64
CA TRP A 244 0.85 -14.92 -0.77
C TRP A 244 1.25 -16.36 -1.13
N LEU A 245 0.56 -17.37 -0.56
CA LEU A 245 0.81 -18.78 -0.81
C LEU A 245 0.32 -19.17 -2.20
N PHE A 246 -0.87 -18.71 -2.58
CA PHE A 246 -1.38 -18.86 -3.95
C PHE A 246 -0.39 -18.27 -4.97
N SER A 247 0.10 -17.05 -4.72
CA SER A 247 1.11 -16.41 -5.57
C SER A 247 2.41 -17.20 -5.65
N LEU A 248 2.83 -17.87 -4.57
CA LEU A 248 4.02 -18.73 -4.56
C LEU A 248 3.80 -20.02 -5.37
N ILE A 249 2.61 -20.61 -5.33
CA ILE A 249 2.26 -21.78 -6.13
C ILE A 249 2.27 -21.43 -7.62
N ILE A 250 1.71 -20.28 -7.99
CA ILE A 250 1.70 -19.79 -9.39
C ILE A 250 3.11 -19.42 -9.86
N GLU A 251 3.96 -18.87 -8.99
CA GLU A 251 5.34 -18.50 -9.33
C GLU A 251 6.36 -19.04 -8.30
N PRO A 252 6.73 -20.33 -8.41
CA PRO A 252 7.62 -20.97 -7.44
C PRO A 252 8.99 -20.29 -7.32
N LYS A 253 9.47 -19.67 -8.40
CA LYS A 253 10.74 -18.90 -8.44
C LYS A 253 10.80 -17.80 -7.37
N ARG A 254 9.65 -17.36 -6.83
CA ARG A 254 9.56 -16.31 -5.80
C ARG A 254 9.78 -16.82 -4.37
N TRP A 255 10.07 -18.09 -4.15
CA TRP A 255 10.33 -18.65 -2.81
C TRP A 255 11.39 -17.86 -2.03
N LYS A 256 12.42 -17.34 -2.70
CA LYS A 256 13.48 -16.51 -2.07
C LYS A 256 12.92 -15.27 -1.39
N ARG A 257 11.87 -14.67 -1.95
CA ARG A 257 11.18 -13.50 -1.39
C ARG A 257 10.42 -13.86 -0.11
N GLN A 258 9.93 -15.09 -0.01
CA GLN A 258 9.22 -15.58 1.18
C GLN A 258 10.14 -15.78 2.38
N LEU A 259 11.46 -15.88 2.19
CA LEU A 259 12.45 -15.91 3.28
C LEU A 259 12.43 -14.63 4.14
N THR A 260 11.83 -13.55 3.64
CA THR A 260 11.61 -12.33 4.41
C THR A 260 10.56 -12.51 5.50
N LEU A 261 9.56 -13.37 5.30
CA LEU A 261 8.49 -13.61 6.27
C LEU A 261 9.02 -14.24 7.58
N PRO A 262 9.81 -15.34 7.57
CA PRO A 262 10.41 -15.87 8.81
C PRO A 262 11.29 -14.85 9.53
N LYS A 263 12.09 -14.09 8.78
CA LYS A 263 12.95 -13.03 9.35
C LYS A 263 12.13 -11.94 10.04
N PHE A 264 11.03 -11.53 9.39
CA PHE A 264 10.08 -10.57 9.93
C PHE A 264 9.38 -11.09 11.20
N ILE A 265 8.87 -12.32 11.18
CA ILE A 265 8.25 -12.96 12.35
C ILE A 265 9.23 -12.99 13.52
N TRP A 266 10.47 -13.43 13.28
CA TRP A 266 11.49 -13.47 14.32
C TRP A 266 11.82 -12.08 14.87
N MET A 267 11.90 -11.06 14.01
CA MET A 267 12.11 -9.68 14.43
C MET A 267 10.98 -9.19 15.35
N VAL A 268 9.71 -9.46 15.03
CA VAL A 268 8.55 -9.05 15.86
C VAL A 268 8.54 -9.77 17.22
N LEU A 269 8.90 -11.06 17.24
CA LEU A 269 8.97 -11.84 18.48
C LEU A 269 10.13 -11.37 19.38
N LYS A 270 11.28 -11.02 18.80
CA LYS A 270 12.50 -10.67 19.53
C LYS A 270 12.56 -9.20 19.93
N ASN A 271 12.26 -8.30 19.00
CA ASN A 271 12.45 -6.86 19.17
C ASN A 271 11.13 -6.22 19.59
N ARG A 272 11.20 -5.29 20.54
CA ARG A 272 10.12 -4.30 20.71
C ARG A 272 10.40 -3.23 19.65
N PRO A 273 9.53 -2.93 18.67
CA PRO A 273 9.66 -1.67 17.97
C PRO A 273 9.60 -0.58 19.04
N LYS A 274 10.60 0.31 19.06
CA LYS A 274 10.56 1.46 19.95
C LYS A 274 9.28 2.23 19.61
N ILE A 275 8.36 2.28 20.57
CA ILE A 275 7.17 3.13 20.56
C ILE A 275 7.63 4.53 20.92
#